data_AF-A0A1B7W9K8-F1
#
_entry.id   AF-A0A1B7W9K8-F1
#
_cell.length_a   1.000
_cell.length_b   1.000
_cell.length_c   1.000
_cell.angle_alpha   90.00
_cell.angle_beta   90.00
_cell.angle_gamma   90.00
#
_symmetry.space_group_name_H-M   'P 1'
#
loop_
_entity.id
_entity.type
_entity.pdbx_description
1 polymer ?
#
loop_
_entity_poly.entity_id
_entity_poly.type
_entity_poly.pdbx_seq_one_letter_code
_entity_poly.pdbx_strand_id
1 'polypeptide(L)'
;MNKSHFLIINADDFGFSQGVNAAIIQAHEEGILTSTSLMVTGDAAQEAIALAKNHPHLAVGLHLVLVCGKSVLPPAQIPHLVDSQGNFSHNPTQAGLNYQFNQATRAELRLEIYAQLEKFRDSGLNLAHVDGHLHLHVHPVILNILTEFAAEFKIKFIRLPSEELTKNLKVDRRNLLTKI
;
A
#
# COMPACT_ATOMS: atom_id res chain seq x y z
N MET A 1 -9.07 34.91 13.17
CA MET A 1 -8.28 33.73 13.60
C MET A 1 -7.60 33.17 12.36
N ASN A 2 -6.27 33.10 12.32
CA ASN A 2 -5.56 32.45 11.21
C ASN A 2 -5.88 30.95 11.23
N LYS A 3 -6.38 30.43 10.11
CA LYS A 3 -6.71 29.01 9.95
C LYS A 3 -5.39 28.23 9.95
N SER A 4 -5.23 27.30 10.89
CA SER A 4 -4.09 26.39 10.88
C SER A 4 -4.23 25.41 9.71
N HIS A 5 -3.16 25.24 8.94
CA HIS A 5 -3.08 24.27 7.86
C HIS A 5 -2.18 23.12 8.31
N PHE A 6 -2.67 21.90 8.17
CA PHE A 6 -1.92 20.68 8.47
C PHE A 6 -1.53 20.01 7.17
N LEU A 7 -0.31 19.50 7.11
CA LEU A 7 0.24 18.79 5.95
C LEU A 7 0.90 17.49 6.41
N ILE A 8 0.54 16.39 5.75
CA ILE A 8 1.21 15.10 5.89
C ILE A 8 2.01 14.89 4.61
N ILE A 9 3.30 14.59 4.76
CA ILE A 9 4.20 14.28 3.64
C ILE A 9 4.56 12.82 3.78
N ASN A 10 4.07 12.00 2.85
CA ASN A 10 4.21 10.55 2.86
C ASN A 10 5.20 10.09 1.80
N ALA A 11 6.08 9.16 2.17
CA ALA A 11 6.90 8.41 1.22
C ALA A 11 6.35 6.99 1.09
N ASP A 12 6.12 6.57 -0.15
CA ASP A 12 5.62 5.23 -0.45
C ASP A 12 6.78 4.21 -0.53
N ASP A 13 6.43 2.92 -0.59
CA ASP A 13 7.34 1.81 -0.84
C ASP A 13 8.41 1.54 0.26
N PHE A 14 8.17 1.97 1.51
CA PHE A 14 9.05 1.57 2.62
C PHE A 14 9.06 0.05 2.77
N GLY A 15 10.21 -0.56 2.94
CA GLY A 15 10.40 -2.00 2.92
C GLY A 15 10.65 -2.59 1.53
N PHE A 16 10.54 -1.83 0.44
CA PHE A 16 10.82 -2.35 -0.91
C PHE A 16 12.28 -2.79 -1.09
N SER A 17 13.23 -1.94 -0.72
CA SER A 17 14.67 -2.24 -0.75
C SER A 17 15.42 -1.45 0.32
N GLN A 18 16.66 -1.86 0.63
CA GLN A 18 17.49 -1.15 1.61
C GLN A 18 17.79 0.29 1.19
N GLY A 19 17.98 0.53 -0.12
CA GLY A 19 18.21 1.88 -0.64
C GLY A 19 16.99 2.79 -0.46
N VAL A 20 15.78 2.26 -0.69
CA VAL A 20 14.52 3.01 -0.43
C VAL A 20 14.36 3.28 1.06
N ASN A 21 14.62 2.29 1.91
CA ASN A 21 14.57 2.45 3.37
C ASN A 21 15.50 3.56 3.85
N ALA A 22 16.76 3.54 3.41
CA ALA A 22 17.76 4.54 3.77
C ALA A 22 17.33 5.95 3.33
N ALA A 23 16.84 6.09 2.10
CA ALA A 23 16.37 7.38 1.59
C ALA A 23 15.16 7.92 2.38
N ILE A 24 14.22 7.06 2.77
CA ILE A 24 13.05 7.43 3.57
C ILE A 24 13.46 7.90 4.96
N ILE A 25 14.37 7.17 5.62
CA ILE A 25 14.89 7.57 6.93
C ILE A 25 15.67 8.88 6.83
N GLN A 26 16.54 9.03 5.84
CA GLN A 26 17.25 10.29 5.62
C GLN A 26 16.28 11.46 5.39
N ALA A 27 15.24 11.27 4.57
CA ALA A 27 14.23 12.30 4.32
C ALA A 27 13.38 12.65 5.57
N HIS A 28 13.27 11.74 6.53
CA HIS A 28 12.63 11.96 7.81
C HIS A 28 13.54 12.70 8.80
N GLU A 29 14.79 12.26 8.93
CA GLU A 29 15.75 12.82 9.88
C GLU A 29 16.26 14.21 9.44
N GLU A 30 16.52 14.38 8.15
CA GLU A 30 17.15 15.59 7.59
C GLU A 30 16.14 16.48 6.85
N GLY A 31 14.90 16.03 6.69
CA GLY A 31 13.91 16.65 5.81
C GLY A 31 12.57 16.96 6.48
N ILE A 32 11.52 16.93 5.66
CA ILE A 32 10.14 17.29 6.04
C ILE A 32 9.21 16.08 6.05
N LEU A 33 9.75 14.86 5.89
CA LEU A 33 8.94 13.66 5.81
C LEU A 33 8.30 13.37 7.16
N THR A 34 6.97 13.28 7.19
CA THR A 34 6.21 13.04 8.43
C THR A 34 5.59 11.65 8.50
N SER A 35 5.51 10.95 7.36
CA SER A 35 4.85 9.66 7.24
C SER A 35 5.50 8.78 6.16
N THR A 36 5.31 7.48 6.28
CA THR A 36 5.66 6.51 5.23
C THR A 36 4.70 5.32 5.20
N SER A 37 4.67 4.58 4.08
CA SER A 37 3.82 3.40 3.90
C SER A 37 4.68 2.16 3.69
N LEU A 38 4.56 1.17 4.58
CA LEU A 38 5.33 -0.06 4.61
C LEU A 38 4.70 -1.15 3.75
N MET A 39 5.47 -1.67 2.79
CA MET A 39 5.21 -2.92 2.07
C MET A 39 5.68 -4.10 2.92
N VAL A 40 4.76 -4.77 3.63
CA VAL A 40 5.11 -5.90 4.51
C VAL A 40 5.62 -7.15 3.78
N THR A 41 5.45 -7.20 2.46
CA THR A 41 5.98 -8.24 1.56
C THR A 41 7.24 -7.82 0.81
N GLY A 42 7.72 -6.59 1.00
CA GLY A 42 8.93 -6.08 0.37
C GLY A 42 10.19 -6.81 0.85
N ASP A 43 11.21 -6.84 -0.01
CA ASP A 43 12.44 -7.60 0.24
C ASP A 43 13.24 -7.06 1.44
N ALA A 44 13.07 -5.78 1.79
CA ALA A 44 13.69 -5.11 2.93
C ALA A 44 12.67 -4.74 4.04
N ALA A 45 11.51 -5.40 4.10
CA ALA A 45 10.46 -5.07 5.07
C ALA A 45 10.90 -5.23 6.54
N GLN A 46 11.73 -6.22 6.85
CA GLN A 46 12.22 -6.43 8.22
C GLN A 46 13.16 -5.33 8.69
N GLU A 47 14.04 -4.88 7.80
CA GLU A 47 14.90 -3.72 8.06
C GLU A 47 14.07 -2.45 8.25
N ALA A 48 13.07 -2.23 7.38
CA ALA A 48 12.14 -1.11 7.50
C ALA A 48 11.39 -1.10 8.85
N ILE A 49 10.92 -2.25 9.33
CA ILE A 49 10.28 -2.38 10.64
C ILE A 49 11.26 -2.01 11.77
N ALA A 50 12.51 -2.50 11.70
CA ALA A 50 13.53 -2.16 12.70
C ALA A 50 13.85 -0.66 12.71
N LEU A 51 13.97 -0.05 11.52
CA LEU A 51 14.17 1.38 11.36
C LEU A 51 12.99 2.17 11.92
N ALA A 52 11.75 1.81 11.60
CA ALA A 52 10.55 2.46 12.14
C ALA A 52 10.49 2.43 13.67
N LYS A 53 10.88 1.30 14.29
CA LYS A 53 10.93 1.19 15.76
C LYS A 53 11.96 2.13 16.40
N ASN A 54 13.04 2.43 15.69
CA ASN A 54 14.06 3.39 16.13
C ASN A 54 13.66 4.86 15.86
N HIS A 55 12.61 5.10 15.08
CA HIS A 55 12.12 6.44 14.72
C HIS A 55 10.64 6.61 15.09
N PRO A 56 10.30 6.66 16.40
CA PRO A 56 8.90 6.67 16.85
C PRO A 56 8.10 7.92 16.44
N HIS A 57 8.76 8.95 15.91
CA HIS A 57 8.12 10.16 15.38
C HIS A 57 7.76 10.07 13.89
N LEU A 58 8.22 9.04 13.17
CA LEU A 58 7.79 8.75 11.81
C LEU A 58 6.48 7.96 11.86
N ALA A 59 5.40 8.52 11.31
CA ALA A 59 4.16 7.77 11.16
C ALA A 59 4.32 6.67 10.11
N VAL A 60 3.86 5.44 10.40
CA VAL A 60 3.98 4.31 9.48
C VAL A 60 2.60 3.71 9.19
N GLY A 61 2.21 3.72 7.93
CA GLY A 61 1.02 3.04 7.41
C GLY A 61 1.33 1.72 6.73
N LEU A 62 0.30 0.96 6.40
CA LEU A 62 0.40 -0.23 5.55
C LEU A 62 0.25 0.17 4.07
N HIS A 63 1.25 -0.17 3.26
CA HIS A 63 1.18 -0.08 1.80
C HIS A 63 0.75 -1.43 1.23
N LEU A 64 -0.55 -1.58 0.92
CA LEU A 64 -1.06 -2.83 0.36
C LEU A 64 -0.39 -3.15 -0.97
N VAL A 65 0.09 -4.38 -1.10
CA VAL A 65 0.70 -4.90 -2.32
C VAL A 65 -0.24 -5.91 -2.94
N LEU A 66 -0.91 -5.53 -4.02
CA LEU A 66 -1.87 -6.40 -4.73
C LEU A 66 -1.55 -6.54 -6.23
N VAL A 67 -0.44 -5.96 -6.67
CA VAL A 67 0.15 -5.98 -8.02
C VAL A 67 1.64 -5.73 -7.89
N CYS A 68 2.43 -6.14 -8.89
CA CYS A 68 3.87 -5.82 -8.99
C CYS A 68 4.69 -6.15 -7.73
N GLY A 69 4.36 -7.23 -7.03
CA GLY A 69 5.06 -7.61 -5.79
C GLY A 69 4.69 -9.01 -5.35
N LYS A 70 5.08 -9.37 -4.12
CA LYS A 70 4.85 -10.69 -3.53
C LYS A 70 3.65 -10.67 -2.58
N SER A 71 2.96 -11.81 -2.48
CA SER A 71 1.91 -12.07 -1.50
C SER A 71 2.47 -12.47 -0.13
N VAL A 72 1.64 -12.34 0.90
CA VAL A 72 1.89 -12.96 2.22
C VAL A 72 1.48 -14.42 2.19
N LEU A 73 0.30 -14.72 1.64
CA LEU A 73 -0.23 -16.07 1.60
C LEU A 73 0.49 -16.93 0.55
N PRO A 74 0.64 -18.24 0.79
CA PRO A 74 1.22 -19.13 -0.20
C PRO A 74 0.29 -19.25 -1.43
N PRO A 75 0.85 -19.47 -2.64
CA PRO A 75 0.07 -19.58 -3.89
C PRO A 75 -1.09 -20.58 -3.84
N ALA A 76 -0.95 -21.65 -3.05
CA ALA A 76 -1.99 -22.66 -2.89
C ALA A 76 -3.30 -22.13 -2.26
N GLN A 77 -3.24 -21.02 -1.51
CA GLN A 77 -4.41 -20.41 -0.88
C GLN A 77 -5.03 -19.30 -1.74
N ILE A 78 -4.25 -18.70 -2.64
CA ILE A 78 -4.68 -17.58 -3.49
C ILE A 78 -4.28 -17.76 -4.96
N PRO A 79 -4.56 -18.92 -5.58
CA PRO A 79 -4.03 -19.29 -6.90
C PRO A 79 -4.55 -18.41 -8.05
N HIS A 80 -5.60 -17.61 -7.85
CA HIS A 80 -6.12 -16.70 -8.87
C HIS A 80 -5.52 -15.29 -8.76
N LEU A 81 -4.79 -14.98 -7.70
CA LEU A 81 -4.11 -13.69 -7.50
C LEU A 81 -2.64 -13.71 -7.90
N VAL A 82 -1.96 -14.84 -7.68
CA VAL A 82 -0.50 -14.94 -7.82
C VAL A 82 -0.07 -16.14 -8.66
N ASP A 83 1.14 -16.05 -9.20
CA ASP A 83 1.78 -17.18 -9.87
C ASP A 83 2.27 -18.26 -8.88
N SER A 84 2.89 -19.32 -9.40
CA SER A 84 3.43 -20.42 -8.59
C SER A 84 4.57 -20.00 -7.65
N GLN A 85 5.14 -18.81 -7.83
CA GLN A 85 6.19 -18.24 -6.98
C GLN A 85 5.62 -17.23 -5.96
N GLY A 86 4.32 -16.95 -6.00
CA GLY A 86 3.67 -16.00 -5.09
C GLY A 86 3.73 -14.55 -5.54
N ASN A 87 4.07 -14.29 -6.81
CA ASN A 87 4.10 -12.94 -7.37
C ASN A 87 2.75 -12.56 -7.96
N PHE A 88 2.30 -11.33 -7.69
CA PHE A 88 1.16 -10.74 -8.36
C PHE A 88 1.47 -10.35 -9.80
N SER A 89 0.41 -10.18 -10.59
CA SER A 89 0.51 -9.64 -11.95
C SER A 89 1.22 -8.29 -12.00
N HIS A 90 2.08 -8.10 -13.01
CA HIS A 90 2.69 -6.82 -13.36
C HIS A 90 1.77 -5.91 -14.19
N ASN A 91 0.55 -6.36 -14.52
CA ASN A 91 -0.44 -5.58 -15.26
C ASN A 91 -1.58 -5.13 -14.32
N PRO A 92 -1.51 -3.91 -13.77
CA PRO A 92 -2.48 -3.43 -12.78
C PRO A 92 -3.88 -3.26 -13.35
N THR A 93 -4.02 -2.85 -14.62
CA THR A 93 -5.32 -2.70 -15.27
C THR A 93 -6.03 -4.05 -15.39
N GLN A 94 -5.32 -5.08 -15.87
CA GLN A 94 -5.89 -6.42 -15.99
C GLN A 94 -6.20 -7.02 -14.61
N ALA A 95 -5.33 -6.82 -13.62
CA ALA A 95 -5.56 -7.26 -12.25
C ALA A 95 -6.82 -6.62 -11.67
N GLY A 96 -6.98 -5.29 -11.80
CA GLY A 96 -8.18 -4.58 -11.35
C GLY A 96 -9.48 -5.11 -11.98
N LEU A 97 -9.47 -5.36 -13.30
CA LEU A 97 -10.63 -5.99 -13.96
C LEU A 97 -10.93 -7.38 -13.41
N ASN A 98 -9.91 -8.20 -13.16
CA ASN A 98 -10.08 -9.51 -12.55
C ASN A 98 -10.66 -9.40 -11.14
N TYR A 99 -10.21 -8.42 -10.34
CA TYR A 99 -10.73 -8.16 -8.99
C TYR A 99 -12.19 -7.70 -9.03
N GLN A 100 -12.57 -6.96 -10.07
CA GLN A 100 -13.93 -6.50 -10.27
C GLN A 100 -14.87 -7.59 -10.78
N PHE A 101 -14.44 -8.57 -11.58
CA PHE A 101 -15.38 -9.47 -12.27
C PHE A 101 -15.25 -10.95 -11.93
N ASN A 102 -14.17 -11.38 -11.28
CA ASN A 102 -13.99 -12.77 -10.88
C ASN A 102 -14.30 -12.95 -9.38
N GLN A 103 -15.21 -13.88 -9.04
CA GLN A 103 -15.59 -14.12 -7.65
C GLN A 103 -14.49 -14.80 -6.84
N ALA A 104 -13.70 -15.69 -7.46
CA ALA A 104 -12.60 -16.38 -6.79
C ALA A 104 -11.51 -15.40 -6.37
N THR A 105 -11.11 -14.48 -7.26
CA THR A 105 -10.13 -13.44 -6.93
C THR A 105 -10.61 -12.52 -5.81
N ARG A 106 -11.90 -12.18 -5.75
CA ARG A 106 -12.46 -11.37 -4.65
C ARG A 106 -12.37 -12.07 -3.29
N ALA A 107 -12.67 -13.37 -3.26
CA ALA A 107 -12.55 -14.16 -2.04
C ALA A 107 -11.09 -14.24 -1.58
N GLU A 108 -10.16 -14.47 -2.52
CA GLU A 108 -8.73 -14.52 -2.25
C GLU A 108 -8.14 -13.16 -1.84
N LEU A 109 -8.63 -12.06 -2.42
CA LEU A 109 -8.22 -10.70 -2.06
C LEU A 109 -8.51 -10.44 -0.59
N ARG A 110 -9.67 -10.89 -0.10
CA ARG A 110 -10.01 -10.75 1.31
C ARG A 110 -9.00 -11.47 2.21
N LEU A 111 -8.62 -12.70 1.85
CA LEU A 111 -7.65 -13.49 2.60
C LEU A 111 -6.29 -12.79 2.62
N GLU A 112 -5.81 -12.32 1.48
CA GLU A 112 -4.50 -11.70 1.35
C GLU A 112 -4.44 -10.31 2.02
N ILE A 113 -5.49 -9.49 1.90
CA ILE A 113 -5.58 -8.21 2.62
C ILE A 113 -5.56 -8.45 4.13
N TYR A 114 -6.29 -9.46 4.62
CA TYR A 114 -6.24 -9.85 6.03
C TYR A 114 -4.82 -10.23 6.44
N ALA A 115 -4.16 -11.08 5.66
CA ALA A 115 -2.80 -11.54 5.94
C ALA A 115 -1.77 -10.39 5.95
N GLN A 116 -1.90 -9.40 5.06
CA GLN A 116 -1.04 -8.20 5.09
C GLN A 116 -1.30 -7.32 6.31
N LEU A 117 -2.57 -7.11 6.69
CA LEU A 117 -2.94 -6.37 7.90
C LEU A 117 -2.44 -7.08 9.17
N GLU A 118 -2.58 -8.40 9.24
CA GLU A 118 -2.07 -9.22 10.34
C GLU A 118 -0.54 -9.16 10.42
N LYS A 119 0.15 -9.34 9.29
CA LYS A 119 1.61 -9.22 9.25
C LYS A 119 2.10 -7.83 9.66
N PHE A 120 1.37 -6.77 9.32
CA PHE A 120 1.66 -5.43 9.82
C PHE A 120 1.45 -5.33 11.33
N ARG A 121 0.32 -5.83 11.85
CA ARG A 121 0.03 -5.86 13.30
C ARG A 121 1.13 -6.59 14.08
N ASP A 122 1.60 -7.73 13.56
CA ASP A 122 2.64 -8.55 14.18
C ASP A 122 4.02 -7.88 14.19
N SER A 123 4.24 -6.89 13.33
CA SER A 123 5.45 -6.05 13.40
C SER A 123 5.56 -5.27 14.72
N GLY A 124 4.43 -5.05 15.41
CA GLY A 124 4.33 -4.25 16.63
C GLY A 124 4.31 -2.73 16.37
N LEU A 125 4.27 -2.29 15.11
CA LEU A 125 4.08 -0.88 14.76
C LEU A 125 2.62 -0.47 14.92
N ASN A 126 2.39 0.78 15.31
CA ASN A 126 1.04 1.33 15.33
C ASN A 126 0.63 1.75 13.91
N LEU A 127 -0.49 1.22 13.42
CA LEU A 127 -0.99 1.51 12.08
C LEU A 127 -1.48 2.96 11.97
N ALA A 128 -0.74 3.81 11.28
CA ALA A 128 -1.09 5.22 11.09
C ALA A 128 -2.18 5.41 10.03
N HIS A 129 -2.03 4.75 8.87
CA HIS A 129 -2.98 4.79 7.76
C HIS A 129 -2.86 3.53 6.90
N VAL A 130 -3.77 3.37 5.96
CA VAL A 130 -3.69 2.37 4.89
C VAL A 130 -3.72 3.07 3.53
N ASP A 131 -2.84 2.66 2.65
CA ASP A 131 -2.90 2.94 1.22
C ASP A 131 -2.46 1.69 0.44
N GLY A 132 -2.20 1.83 -0.85
CA GLY A 132 -1.83 0.71 -1.71
C GLY A 132 -0.93 1.12 -2.84
N HIS A 133 -0.09 0.16 -3.24
CA HIS A 133 0.81 0.25 -4.37
C HIS A 133 0.01 0.47 -5.64
N LEU A 134 0.42 1.46 -6.45
CA LEU A 134 -0.31 1.94 -7.62
C LEU A 134 -1.78 2.33 -7.35
N HIS A 135 -2.08 2.74 -6.12
CA HIS A 135 -3.42 3.18 -5.69
C HIS A 135 -4.53 2.13 -5.79
N LEU A 136 -4.21 0.84 -5.90
CA LEU A 136 -5.24 -0.20 -6.01
C LEU A 136 -6.18 -0.27 -4.80
N HIS A 137 -5.79 0.27 -3.64
CA HIS A 137 -6.62 0.30 -2.44
C HIS A 137 -7.92 1.11 -2.61
N VAL A 138 -8.01 2.00 -3.60
CA VAL A 138 -9.27 2.72 -3.91
C VAL A 138 -10.19 1.97 -4.88
N HIS A 139 -9.75 0.83 -5.43
CA HIS A 139 -10.64 -0.03 -6.20
C HIS A 139 -11.84 -0.45 -5.34
N PRO A 140 -13.10 -0.36 -5.83
CA PRO A 140 -14.29 -0.50 -4.98
C PRO A 140 -14.34 -1.78 -4.15
N VAL A 141 -13.94 -2.92 -4.75
CA VAL A 141 -13.85 -4.21 -4.04
C VAL A 141 -12.86 -4.16 -2.88
N ILE A 142 -11.67 -3.61 -3.11
CA ILE A 142 -10.58 -3.57 -2.12
C ILE A 142 -10.93 -2.59 -1.01
N LEU A 143 -11.43 -1.40 -1.37
CA LEU A 143 -11.88 -0.40 -0.42
C LEU A 143 -13.00 -0.95 0.48
N ASN A 144 -13.97 -1.67 -0.09
CA ASN A 144 -15.02 -2.31 0.70
C ASN A 144 -14.45 -3.32 1.71
N ILE A 145 -13.52 -4.20 1.29
CA ILE A 145 -12.85 -5.13 2.20
C ILE A 145 -12.11 -4.38 3.33
N LEU A 146 -11.40 -3.31 3.01
CA LEU A 146 -10.71 -2.49 4.01
C LEU A 146 -11.68 -1.86 5.01
N THR A 147 -12.84 -1.37 4.56
CA THR A 147 -13.85 -0.80 5.47
C THR A 147 -14.43 -1.85 6.41
N GLU A 148 -14.60 -3.09 5.96
CA GLU A 148 -15.07 -4.19 6.80
C GLU A 148 -14.03 -4.55 7.89
N PHE A 149 -12.74 -4.50 7.55
CA PHE A 149 -11.64 -4.77 8.49
C PHE A 149 -11.24 -3.58 9.36
N ALA A 150 -11.82 -2.39 9.12
CA ALA A 150 -11.38 -1.16 9.77
C ALA A 150 -11.51 -1.20 11.29
N ALA A 151 -12.58 -1.79 11.82
CA ALA A 151 -12.79 -1.92 13.26
C ALA A 151 -11.78 -2.89 13.90
N GLU A 152 -11.57 -4.05 13.28
CA GLU A 152 -10.67 -5.11 13.80
C GLU A 152 -9.22 -4.65 13.85
N PHE A 153 -8.73 -4.03 12.78
CA PHE A 153 -7.34 -3.60 12.65
C PHE A 153 -7.12 -2.13 13.06
N LYS A 154 -8.16 -1.46 13.58
CA LYS A 154 -8.12 -0.05 14.00
C LYS A 154 -7.65 0.89 12.88
N ILE A 155 -8.09 0.64 11.66
CA ILE A 155 -7.79 1.50 10.50
C ILE A 155 -8.55 2.82 10.68
N LYS A 156 -7.82 3.89 11.02
CA LYS A 156 -8.40 5.23 11.23
C LYS A 156 -8.44 6.06 9.95
N PHE A 157 -7.47 5.83 9.07
CA PHE A 157 -7.28 6.64 7.86
C PHE A 157 -6.97 5.72 6.67
N ILE A 158 -7.69 5.95 5.57
CA ILE A 158 -7.40 5.35 4.27
C ILE A 158 -7.12 6.49 3.31
N ARG A 159 -5.98 6.45 2.61
CA ARG A 159 -5.59 7.53 1.67
C ARG A 159 -6.54 7.57 0.48
N LEU A 160 -7.05 8.75 0.12
CA LEU A 160 -7.77 8.95 -1.14
C LEU A 160 -6.88 9.80 -2.07
N PRO A 161 -6.41 9.25 -3.20
CA PRO A 161 -5.67 10.03 -4.18
C PRO A 161 -6.62 11.00 -4.88
N SER A 162 -6.13 12.21 -5.10
CA SER A 162 -6.82 13.23 -5.90
C SER A 162 -5.91 13.56 -7.07
N GLU A 163 -6.08 12.84 -8.17
CA GLU A 163 -5.32 13.10 -9.39
C GLU A 163 -6.10 14.01 -10.34
N GLU A 164 -5.47 15.11 -10.75
CA GLU A 164 -6.04 15.98 -11.78
C GLU A 164 -5.72 15.42 -13.17
N LEU A 165 -6.66 14.68 -13.74
CA LEU A 165 -6.58 14.10 -15.09
C LEU A 165 -6.06 15.12 -16.14
N THR A 166 -6.54 16.37 -16.06
CA THR A 166 -6.14 17.44 -16.98
C THR A 166 -4.67 17.86 -16.85
N LYS A 167 -4.09 17.79 -15.64
CA LYS A 167 -2.65 18.03 -15.42
C LYS A 167 -1.82 16.84 -15.88
N ASN A 168 -2.24 15.62 -15.56
CA ASN A 168 -1.54 14.39 -15.98
C ASN A 168 -1.47 14.29 -17.52
N LEU A 169 -2.56 14.58 -18.22
CA LEU A 169 -2.60 14.60 -19.70
C LEU A 169 -1.80 15.75 -20.32
N LYS A 170 -1.58 16.85 -19.60
CA LYS A 170 -0.70 17.94 -20.06
C LYS A 170 0.78 17.56 -19.99
N VAL A 171 1.18 16.81 -18.97
CA VAL A 171 2.57 16.39 -18.74
C VAL A 171 2.96 15.22 -19.64
N ASP A 172 2.08 14.24 -19.82
CA ASP A 172 2.30 13.13 -20.75
C ASP A 172 0.97 12.65 -21.34
N ARG A 173 0.89 12.55 -22.67
CA ARG A 173 -0.34 12.18 -23.39
C ARG A 173 -0.44 10.69 -23.71
N ARG A 174 0.61 9.90 -23.44
CA ARG A 174 0.62 8.45 -23.69
C ARG A 174 -0.16 7.70 -22.61
N ASN A 175 -0.60 6.48 -22.89
CA ASN A 175 -1.28 5.59 -21.94
C ASN A 175 -2.49 6.21 -21.22
N LEU A 176 -3.41 6.83 -21.99
CA LEU A 176 -4.64 7.42 -21.44
C LEU A 176 -5.44 6.46 -20.55
N LEU A 177 -5.48 5.17 -20.89
CA LEU A 177 -6.21 4.15 -20.14
C LEU A 177 -5.61 3.84 -18.77
N THR A 178 -4.35 4.20 -18.51
CA THR A 178 -3.70 4.04 -17.19
C THR A 178 -3.63 5.35 -16.41
N LYS A 179 -4.21 6.43 -16.94
CA LYS A 179 -4.21 7.78 -16.35
C LYS A 179 -5.58 8.24 -15.87
N ILE A 180 -6.58 7.37 -16.04
CA ILE A 180 -7.96 7.48 -15.54
C ILE A 180 -8.07 6.45 -14.41
#